data_AF-A0A838QDM9-F1
#
_entry.id   AF-A0A838QDM9-F1
#
_cell.length_a   1.000
_cell.length_b   1.000
_cell.length_c   1.000
_cell.angle_alpha   90.00
_cell.angle_beta   90.00
_cell.angle_gamma   90.00
#
_symmetry.space_group_name_H-M   'P 1'
#
loop_
_entity.id
_entity.type
_entity.pdbx_description
1 polymer ?
#
loop_
_entity_poly.entity_id
_entity_poly.type
_entity_poly.pdbx_seq_one_letter_code
_entity_poly.pdbx_strand_id
1 'polypeptide(L)'
;MRPRPTVIALIIFAGIMSIPATGGAQSSRTSGLADIRAGTLMRMPSLTFLDSVMRTARRQIGTRYTYGGERPSGGFDCSGLVRYVMQAANVRLPRNSAEQARVGEAIPR
;
A
#
# COMPACT_ATOMS: atom_id res chain seq x y z
N MET A 1 21.80 7.85 45.85
CA MET A 1 20.35 7.98 45.61
C MET A 1 19.87 9.27 46.28
N ARG A 2 19.51 10.29 45.50
CA ARG A 2 18.88 11.54 45.99
C ARG A 2 17.51 11.65 45.32
N PRO A 3 16.40 11.78 46.07
CA PRO A 3 15.05 11.78 45.52
C PRO A 3 14.73 13.10 44.80
N ARG A 4 13.96 13.01 43.71
CA ARG A 4 13.46 14.13 42.93
C ARG A 4 12.10 14.58 43.48
N PRO A 5 11.90 15.86 43.84
CA PRO A 5 10.56 16.39 44.03
C PRO A 5 10.03 16.99 42.72
N THR A 6 8.94 16.41 42.22
CA THR A 6 8.01 17.00 41.25
C THR A 6 7.18 18.10 41.93
N VAL A 7 7.15 19.31 41.38
CA VAL A 7 6.08 20.29 41.63
C VAL A 7 5.65 20.94 40.31
N ILE A 8 4.34 20.91 40.14
CA ILE A 8 3.48 21.41 39.07
C ILE A 8 3.57 22.94 38.97
N ALA A 9 3.72 23.49 37.77
CA ALA A 9 3.43 24.89 37.49
C ALA A 9 2.52 24.97 36.26
N LEU A 10 1.27 25.33 36.52
CA LEU A 10 0.18 25.49 35.56
C LEU A 10 -0.01 26.98 35.33
N ILE A 11 0.31 27.48 34.13
CA ILE A 11 -0.15 28.81 33.66
C ILE A 11 -0.57 28.68 32.20
N ILE A 12 -1.88 28.81 32.00
CA ILE A 12 -2.56 28.98 30.72
C ILE A 12 -2.67 30.50 30.51
N PHE A 13 -2.20 31.04 29.38
CA PHE A 13 -2.83 32.23 28.79
C PHE A 13 -2.55 32.36 27.29
N ALA A 14 -3.57 32.84 26.60
CA ALA A 14 -3.75 32.92 25.16
C ALA A 14 -2.80 33.89 24.45
N GLY A 15 -2.45 33.56 23.19
CA GLY A 15 -1.65 34.40 22.31
C GLY A 15 -1.84 34.01 20.84
N ILE A 16 -3.04 34.21 20.34
CA ILE A 16 -3.35 34.24 18.90
C ILE A 16 -2.66 35.47 18.30
N MET A 17 -1.66 35.26 17.44
CA MET A 17 -1.17 36.32 16.55
C MET A 17 -0.92 35.77 15.14
N SER A 18 -1.65 36.37 14.21
CA SER A 18 -1.72 36.11 12.78
C SER A 18 -0.40 36.39 12.07
N ILE A 19 -0.01 35.49 11.16
CA ILE A 19 0.96 35.77 10.09
C ILE A 19 0.21 35.67 8.76
N PRO A 20 0.06 36.75 7.98
CA PRO A 20 -0.30 36.66 6.58
C PRO A 20 0.99 36.58 5.76
N ALA A 21 1.32 35.40 5.23
CA ALA A 21 2.34 35.25 4.19
C ALA A 21 1.63 34.97 2.86
N THR A 22 1.36 36.06 2.15
CA THR A 22 0.88 36.09 0.76
C THR A 22 2.01 35.67 -0.20
N GLY A 23 1.68 34.81 -1.17
CA GLY A 23 2.27 34.86 -2.51
C GLY A 23 3.18 33.69 -2.90
N GLY A 24 2.63 32.69 -3.58
CA GLY A 24 3.38 31.60 -4.22
C GLY A 24 2.52 30.71 -5.11
N ALA A 25 2.15 31.26 -6.28
CA ALA A 25 1.65 30.61 -7.50
C ALA A 25 1.06 29.18 -7.41
N GLN A 26 -0.27 29.09 -7.46
CA GLN A 26 -0.98 27.89 -7.91
C GLN A 26 -0.78 27.73 -9.41
N SER A 27 -0.02 26.72 -9.83
CA SER A 27 0.11 26.32 -11.22
C SER A 27 -1.18 25.62 -11.67
N SER A 28 -2.11 26.40 -12.22
CA SER A 28 -3.23 25.92 -13.01
C SER A 28 -2.73 25.08 -14.19
N ARG A 29 -2.95 23.75 -14.12
CA ARG A 29 -3.10 22.90 -15.31
C ARG A 29 -4.38 22.09 -15.19
N THR A 30 -5.49 22.79 -15.07
CA THR A 30 -6.84 22.26 -15.31
C THR A 30 -7.15 22.35 -16.80
N SER A 31 -6.59 21.44 -17.61
CA SER A 31 -6.95 21.31 -19.03
C SER A 31 -6.75 19.90 -19.60
N GLY A 32 -6.76 18.86 -18.75
CA GLY A 32 -6.61 17.47 -19.22
C GLY A 32 -7.37 16.40 -18.40
N LEU A 33 -8.15 16.80 -17.39
CA LEU A 33 -8.81 15.86 -16.47
C LEU A 33 -10.32 15.69 -16.74
N ALA A 34 -10.87 16.43 -17.70
CA ALA A 34 -12.27 16.31 -18.08
C ALA A 34 -12.52 15.20 -19.13
N ASP A 35 -11.49 14.82 -19.90
CA ASP A 35 -11.62 13.92 -21.06
C ASP A 35 -11.33 12.43 -20.76
N ILE A 36 -10.96 12.10 -19.52
CA ILE A 36 -10.70 10.72 -19.06
C ILE A 36 -11.96 10.09 -18.41
N ARG A 37 -13.14 10.69 -18.61
CA ARG A 37 -14.33 10.37 -17.78
C ARG A 37 -15.31 9.32 -18.30
N ALA A 38 -15.08 8.69 -19.46
CA ALA A 38 -16.00 7.66 -19.95
C ALA A 38 -15.35 6.30 -20.26
N GLY A 39 -14.10 6.26 -20.72
CA GLY A 39 -13.42 5.00 -21.08
C GLY A 39 -12.52 4.39 -20.01
N THR A 40 -12.07 5.18 -19.02
CA THR A 40 -10.98 4.81 -18.09
C THR A 40 -11.46 4.47 -16.67
N LEU A 41 -12.78 4.43 -16.45
CA LEU A 41 -13.36 3.80 -15.25
C LEU A 41 -13.34 2.25 -15.33
N MET A 42 -12.67 1.70 -16.34
CA MET A 42 -12.42 0.28 -16.50
C MET A 42 -11.46 -0.21 -15.40
N ARG A 43 -12.04 -0.71 -14.30
CA ARG A 43 -11.44 -1.60 -13.29
C ARG A 43 -9.95 -1.34 -12.95
N MET A 44 -9.60 -0.13 -12.54
CA MET A 44 -8.28 0.06 -11.93
C MET A 44 -8.29 -0.47 -10.49
N PRO A 45 -7.26 -1.23 -10.07
CA PRO A 45 -7.10 -1.60 -8.67
C PRO A 45 -6.93 -0.34 -7.82
N SER A 46 -7.48 -0.35 -6.60
CA SER A 46 -7.29 0.78 -5.68
C SER A 46 -5.82 0.93 -5.30
N LEU A 47 -5.39 2.16 -4.99
CA LEU A 47 -4.02 2.41 -4.50
C LEU A 47 -3.70 1.57 -3.25
N THR A 48 -4.69 1.44 -2.35
CA THR A 48 -4.56 0.60 -1.14
C THR A 48 -4.33 -0.87 -1.45
N PHE A 49 -4.93 -1.39 -2.51
CA PHE A 49 -4.72 -2.77 -2.97
C PHE A 49 -3.28 -2.95 -3.49
N LEU A 50 -2.85 -2.06 -4.39
CA LEU A 50 -1.50 -2.09 -4.95
C LEU A 50 -0.42 -1.99 -3.86
N ASP A 51 -0.61 -1.09 -2.90
CA ASP A 51 0.31 -0.92 -1.77
C ASP A 51 0.39 -2.18 -0.91
N SER A 52 -0.74 -2.84 -0.63
CA SER A 52 -0.75 -4.09 0.14
C SER A 52 0.03 -5.20 -0.56
N VAL A 53 -0.22 -5.39 -1.86
CA VAL A 53 0.46 -6.38 -2.70
C VAL A 53 1.97 -6.11 -2.73
N MET A 54 2.36 -4.88 -3.09
CA MET A 54 3.77 -4.50 -3.22
C MET A 54 4.53 -4.59 -1.89
N ARG A 55 3.94 -4.09 -0.81
CA ARG A 55 4.56 -4.14 0.52
C ARG A 55 4.74 -5.58 1.00
N THR A 56 3.74 -6.44 0.78
CA THR A 56 3.80 -7.84 1.20
C THR A 56 4.84 -8.61 0.39
N ALA A 57 4.87 -8.41 -0.93
CA ALA A 57 5.84 -9.04 -1.83
C ALA A 57 7.28 -8.64 -1.48
N ARG A 58 7.54 -7.33 -1.29
CA ARG A 58 8.88 -6.83 -0.97
C ARG A 58 9.43 -7.39 0.35
N ARG A 59 8.56 -7.66 1.33
CA ARG A 59 8.98 -8.29 2.59
C ARG A 59 9.49 -9.72 2.44
N GLN A 60 9.22 -10.39 1.32
CA GLN A 60 9.68 -11.75 1.05
C GLN A 60 10.95 -11.80 0.19
N ILE A 61 11.54 -10.64 -0.13
CA ILE A 61 12.83 -10.60 -0.83
C ILE A 61 13.89 -11.27 0.05
N GLY A 62 14.59 -12.25 -0.52
CA GLY A 62 15.58 -13.06 0.20
C GLY A 62 15.00 -14.31 0.89
N THR A 63 13.68 -14.49 0.92
CA THR A 63 13.08 -15.74 1.38
C THR A 63 13.47 -16.89 0.45
N ARG A 64 13.88 -18.02 1.04
CA ARG A 64 14.33 -19.21 0.28
C ARG A 64 13.21 -19.75 -0.62
N TYR A 65 13.59 -20.20 -1.82
CA TYR A 65 12.71 -21.00 -2.66
C TYR A 65 12.61 -22.43 -2.12
N THR A 66 11.39 -22.90 -1.85
CA THR A 66 11.10 -24.26 -1.37
C THR A 66 9.95 -24.81 -2.19
N TYR A 67 10.15 -25.94 -2.88
CA TYR A 67 9.09 -26.61 -3.62
C TYR A 67 7.93 -26.99 -2.69
N GLY A 68 6.70 -26.63 -3.05
CA GLY A 68 5.55 -26.82 -2.18
C GLY A 68 5.41 -25.75 -1.08
N GLY A 69 6.35 -24.80 -0.96
CA GLY A 69 6.37 -23.77 0.08
C GLY A 69 5.30 -22.68 -0.09
N GLU A 70 4.72 -22.25 1.03
CA GLU A 70 3.56 -21.33 1.06
C GLU A 70 3.65 -20.25 2.14
N ARG A 71 4.72 -20.25 2.94
CA ARG A 71 4.82 -19.40 4.14
C ARG A 71 6.27 -18.92 4.32
N PRO A 72 6.49 -17.70 4.86
CA PRO A 72 7.84 -17.14 5.00
C PRO A 72 8.81 -18.04 5.78
N SER A 73 8.33 -18.75 6.82
CA SER A 73 9.15 -19.63 7.65
C SER A 73 9.64 -20.89 6.93
N GLY A 74 8.88 -21.39 5.95
CA GLY A 74 9.22 -22.60 5.18
C GLY A 74 9.76 -22.31 3.78
N GLY A 75 9.79 -21.04 3.38
CA GLY A 75 10.05 -20.64 2.00
C GLY A 75 8.81 -20.67 1.12
N PHE A 76 9.00 -20.26 -0.13
CA PHE A 76 7.94 -20.20 -1.13
C PHE A 76 8.32 -20.95 -2.40
N ASP A 77 7.34 -21.52 -3.09
CA ASP A 77 7.49 -21.76 -4.52
C ASP A 77 6.83 -20.65 -5.36
N CYS A 78 6.88 -20.81 -6.68
CA CYS A 78 6.40 -19.81 -7.63
C CYS A 78 4.94 -19.40 -7.40
N SER A 79 4.06 -20.36 -7.13
CA SER A 79 2.62 -20.13 -6.99
C SER A 79 2.21 -19.86 -5.54
N GLY A 80 2.96 -20.41 -4.58
CA GLY A 80 2.80 -20.18 -3.16
C GLY A 80 3.07 -18.72 -2.77
N LEU A 81 4.11 -18.10 -3.34
CA LEU A 81 4.40 -16.67 -3.11
C LEU A 81 3.26 -15.79 -3.64
N VAL A 82 2.83 -16.00 -4.88
CA VAL A 82 1.76 -15.20 -5.51
C VAL A 82 0.48 -15.31 -4.70
N ARG A 83 0.10 -16.52 -4.29
CA ARG A 83 -1.08 -16.75 -3.46
C ARG A 83 -0.97 -16.05 -2.10
N TYR A 84 0.18 -16.13 -1.44
CA TYR A 84 0.42 -15.48 -0.14
C TYR A 84 0.25 -13.95 -0.23
N VAL A 85 0.85 -13.33 -1.26
CA VAL A 85 0.78 -11.88 -1.46
C VAL A 85 -0.65 -11.44 -1.80
N MET A 86 -1.34 -12.15 -2.68
CA MET A 86 -2.71 -11.83 -3.08
C MET A 86 -3.70 -12.03 -1.91
N GLN A 87 -3.46 -13.01 -1.04
CA GLN A 87 -4.26 -13.23 0.15
C GLN A 87 -4.17 -12.05 1.13
N ALA A 88 -3.02 -11.38 1.23
CA ALA A 88 -2.88 -10.15 2.02
C ALA A 88 -3.69 -8.96 1.46
N ALA A 89 -4.13 -9.06 0.21
CA ALA A 89 -5.06 -8.15 -0.43
C ALA A 89 -6.48 -8.72 -0.54
N ASN A 90 -6.80 -9.74 0.26
CA ASN A 90 -8.09 -10.45 0.29
C ASN A 90 -8.49 -11.16 -1.01
N VAL A 91 -7.54 -11.45 -1.90
CA VAL A 91 -7.77 -12.21 -3.13
C VAL A 91 -7.32 -13.65 -2.93
N ARG A 92 -8.22 -14.60 -3.16
CA ARG A 92 -7.94 -16.04 -3.05
C ARG A 92 -7.56 -16.58 -4.43
N LEU A 93 -6.40 -17.24 -4.50
CA LEU A 93 -5.93 -17.90 -5.70
C LEU A 93 -5.81 -19.41 -5.49
N PRO A 94 -5.99 -20.22 -6.55
CA PRO A 94 -5.65 -21.64 -6.55
C PRO A 94 -4.19 -21.88 -6.17
N ARG A 95 -3.87 -23.10 -5.72
CA ARG A 95 -2.51 -23.46 -5.33
C ARG A 95 -1.55 -23.55 -6.51
N ASN A 96 -2.02 -24.04 -7.65
CA ASN A 96 -1.17 -24.37 -8.78
C ASN A 96 -1.04 -23.19 -9.75
N SER A 97 0.16 -22.93 -10.25
CA SER A 97 0.41 -21.85 -11.23
C SER A 97 -0.42 -22.00 -12.51
N ALA A 98 -0.63 -23.24 -12.98
CA ALA A 98 -1.45 -23.52 -14.16
C ALA A 98 -2.92 -23.15 -13.96
N GLU A 99 -3.45 -23.29 -12.74
CA GLU A 99 -4.81 -22.86 -12.40
C GLU A 99 -4.86 -21.35 -12.19
N GLN A 100 -3.84 -20.76 -11.57
CA GLN A 100 -3.71 -19.31 -11.41
C GLN A 100 -3.71 -18.58 -12.76
N ALA A 101 -3.09 -19.16 -13.80
CA ALA A 101 -3.09 -18.60 -15.14
C ALA A 101 -4.47 -18.64 -15.85
N ARG A 102 -5.42 -19.42 -15.33
CA ARG A 102 -6.77 -19.58 -15.91
C ARG A 102 -7.83 -18.73 -15.22
N VAL A 103 -7.49 -18.04 -14.12
CA VAL A 103 -8.42 -17.17 -13.39
C VAL A 103 -8.13 -15.70 -13.70
N GLY A 104 -9.16 -14.86 -13.57
CA GLY A 104 -9.07 -13.43 -13.90
C GLY A 104 -9.42 -13.14 -15.35
N GLU A 105 -9.08 -11.93 -15.79
CA GLU A 105 -9.31 -11.47 -17.15
C GLU A 105 -8.07 -11.74 -18.01
N ALA A 106 -8.26 -12.39 -19.16
CA ALA A 106 -7.17 -12.68 -20.08
C ALA A 106 -6.73 -11.42 -20.83
N ILE A 107 -5.44 -11.13 -20.80
CA ILE A 107 -4.85 -10.01 -21.55
C ILE A 107 -4.35 -10.53 -22.90
N PRO A 108 -4.86 -10.01 -24.04
CA PRO A 108 -4.37 -10.40 -25.37
C PRO A 108 -2.91 -9.99 -25.56
N ARG A 109 -2.22 -10.67 -26.49
CA ARG A 109 -0.81 -10.41 -26.79
C ARG A 109 -0.61 -9.15 -27.60
#